data_AF-A0A2J0LWA6-F1
#
_entry.id   AF-A0A2J0LWA6-F1
#
_cell.length_a   1.000
_cell.length_b   1.000
_cell.length_c   1.000
_cell.angle_alpha   90.00
_cell.angle_beta   90.00
_cell.angle_gamma   90.00
#
_symmetry.space_group_name_H-M   'P 1'
#
loop_
_entity.id
_entity.type
_entity.pdbx_description
1 polymer ?
#
loop_
_entity_poly.entity_id
_entity_poly.type
_entity_poly.pdbx_seq_one_letter_code
_entity_poly.pdbx_strand_id
1 'polypeptide(L)'
;MRGFTLIETVIGIVVLGVIALGLFATFTGVFTNAVRDEVLAVATNLAKGELERVSRLAYVSINSTYSVSFGGNFANYSYQVIVSSVPPAIANDPDKLQYKQVEVRVTNPMVGDISLKTIVTNN
;
A
#
# COMPACT_ATOMS: atom_id res chain seq x y z
N MET A 1 29.71 -46.28 -23.34
CA MET A 1 28.69 -45.31 -22.90
C MET A 1 27.34 -46.01 -23.00
N ARG A 2 26.66 -46.28 -21.89
CA ARG A 2 25.30 -46.81 -21.93
C ARG A 2 24.38 -45.61 -22.15
N GLY A 3 23.78 -45.52 -23.34
CA GLY A 3 22.79 -44.49 -23.64
C GLY A 3 21.52 -44.72 -22.84
N PHE A 4 20.81 -43.64 -22.53
CA PHE A 4 19.47 -43.69 -21.95
C PHE A 4 18.54 -44.47 -22.88
N THR A 5 17.70 -45.34 -22.31
CA THR A 5 16.64 -45.98 -23.09
C THR A 5 15.56 -44.96 -23.46
N LEU A 6 14.85 -45.21 -24.55
CA LEU A 6 13.77 -44.32 -25.00
C LEU A 6 12.71 -44.15 -23.91
N ILE A 7 12.40 -45.21 -23.16
CA ILE A 7 11.45 -45.17 -22.04
C ILE A 7 11.96 -44.30 -20.89
N GLU A 8 13.23 -44.41 -20.49
CA GLU A 8 13.81 -43.57 -19.45
C GLU A 8 13.85 -42.08 -19.88
N THR A 9 14.07 -41.81 -21.16
CA THR A 9 14.05 -40.44 -21.70
C THR A 9 12.65 -39.84 -21.62
N VAL A 10 11.62 -40.60 -22.02
CA VAL A 10 10.22 -40.16 -21.93
C VAL A 10 9.81 -39.94 -20.47
N ILE A 11 10.14 -40.88 -19.57
CA ILE A 11 9.88 -40.72 -18.13
C ILE A 11 10.61 -39.50 -17.57
N GLY A 12 11.86 -39.27 -17.96
CA GLY A 12 12.63 -38.11 -17.56
C GLY A 12 11.97 -36.79 -17.96
N ILE A 13 11.48 -36.67 -19.20
CA ILE A 13 10.77 -35.48 -19.67
C ILE A 13 9.46 -35.27 -18.89
N VAL A 14 8.71 -36.34 -18.61
CA VAL A 14 7.47 -36.27 -17.82
C VAL A 14 7.74 -35.78 -16.40
N VAL A 15 8.75 -36.35 -15.73
CA VAL A 15 9.14 -35.94 -14.37
C VAL A 15 9.61 -34.49 -14.35
N LEU A 16 10.44 -34.08 -15.32
CA LEU A 16 10.89 -32.69 -15.44
C LEU A 16 9.71 -31.74 -15.70
N GLY A 17 8.72 -32.14 -16.49
CA GLY A 17 7.52 -31.35 -16.75
C GLY A 17 6.72 -31.08 -15.47
N VAL A 18 6.51 -32.11 -14.64
CA VAL A 18 5.79 -31.97 -13.36
C VAL A 18 6.54 -31.04 -12.40
N ILE A 19 7.87 -31.20 -12.31
CA ILE A 19 8.73 -30.35 -11.48
C ILE A 19 8.69 -28.89 -11.96
N ALA A 20 8.77 -28.67 -13.28
CA ALA A 20 8.77 -27.34 -13.87
C ALA A 20 7.47 -26.58 -13.55
N LEU A 21 6.30 -27.23 -13.61
CA LEU A 21 5.03 -26.60 -13.26
C LEU A 21 4.99 -26.10 -11.81
N GLY A 22 5.47 -26.92 -10.87
CA GLY A 22 5.58 -26.53 -9.46
C GLY A 22 6.50 -25.32 -9.27
N LEU A 23 7.63 -25.30 -9.97
CA LEU A 23 8.60 -24.21 -9.93
C LEU A 23 8.05 -22.90 -10.53
N PHE A 24 7.30 -22.97 -11.64
CA PHE A 24 6.67 -21.77 -12.22
C PHE A 24 5.56 -21.22 -11.31
N ALA A 25 4.80 -22.09 -10.64
CA ALA A 25 3.80 -21.66 -9.66
C ALA A 25 4.43 -20.91 -8.47
N THR A 26 5.58 -21.38 -7.96
CA THR A 26 6.26 -20.67 -6.87
C THR A 26 6.86 -19.35 -7.34
N PHE A 27 7.49 -19.30 -8.52
CA PHE A 27 8.04 -18.04 -9.06
C PHE A 27 6.96 -16.99 -9.30
N THR A 28 5.82 -17.38 -9.89
CA THR A 28 4.69 -16.45 -10.12
C THR A 28 4.11 -15.93 -8.82
N GLY A 29 4.01 -16.77 -7.79
CA GLY A 29 3.60 -16.37 -6.44
C GLY A 29 4.55 -15.35 -5.81
N VAL A 30 5.86 -15.63 -5.82
CA VAL A 30 6.88 -14.71 -5.28
C VAL A 30 6.88 -13.38 -6.02
N PHE A 31 6.80 -13.40 -7.35
CA PHE A 31 6.77 -12.18 -8.16
C PHE A 31 5.53 -11.33 -7.84
N THR A 32 4.36 -11.96 -7.76
CA THR A 32 3.10 -11.25 -7.46
C THR A 32 3.15 -10.61 -6.06
N ASN A 33 3.72 -11.31 -5.08
CA ASN A 33 3.88 -10.77 -3.73
C ASN A 33 4.90 -9.62 -3.70
N ALA A 34 6.04 -9.75 -4.38
CA ALA A 34 7.05 -8.71 -4.44
C ALA A 34 6.50 -7.40 -5.05
N VAL A 35 5.72 -7.50 -6.15
CA VAL A 35 5.07 -6.33 -6.75
C VAL A 35 4.05 -5.71 -5.79
N ARG A 36 3.27 -6.52 -5.07
CA ARG A 36 2.32 -6.00 -4.07
C ARG A 36 3.03 -5.29 -2.91
N ASP A 37 4.12 -5.86 -2.41
CA ASP A 37 4.91 -5.27 -1.33
C ASP A 37 5.54 -3.95 -1.76
N GLU A 38 6.03 -3.86 -3.00
CA GLU A 38 6.54 -2.62 -3.58
C GLU A 38 5.44 -1.55 -3.64
N VAL A 39 4.26 -1.89 -4.16
CA VAL A 39 3.12 -0.95 -4.23
C VAL A 39 2.69 -0.49 -2.84
N LEU A 40 2.67 -1.38 -1.85
CA LEU A 40 2.37 -1.04 -0.46
C LEU A 40 3.42 -0.10 0.15
N ALA A 41 4.70 -0.35 -0.11
CA ALA A 41 5.79 0.51 0.35
C ALA A 41 5.69 1.91 -0.25
N VAL A 42 5.41 2.00 -1.56
CA VAL A 42 5.19 3.27 -2.26
C VAL A 42 3.96 4.00 -1.69
N ALA A 43 2.82 3.34 -1.57
CA ALA A 43 1.60 3.92 -1.00
C ALA A 43 1.83 4.45 0.42
N THR A 44 2.57 3.71 1.24
CA THR A 44 2.92 4.10 2.61
C THR A 44 3.82 5.34 2.62
N ASN A 45 4.83 5.39 1.76
CA ASN A 45 5.72 6.55 1.66
C ASN A 45 4.98 7.80 1.14
N LEU A 46 4.08 7.64 0.17
CA LEU A 46 3.20 8.72 -0.29
C LEU A 46 2.28 9.22 0.83
N ALA A 47 1.67 8.31 1.58
CA ALA A 47 0.81 8.66 2.71
C ALA A 47 1.58 9.40 3.80
N LYS A 48 2.83 8.99 4.11
CA LYS A 48 3.71 9.70 5.05
C LYS A 48 4.04 11.10 4.57
N GLY A 49 4.48 11.23 3.31
CA GLY A 49 4.84 12.53 2.74
C GLY A 49 3.66 13.51 2.72
N GLU A 50 2.46 13.01 2.41
CA GLU A 50 1.24 13.82 2.43
C GLU A 50 0.80 14.16 3.85
N LEU A 51 0.94 13.24 4.81
CA LEU A 51 0.69 13.51 6.22
C LEU A 51 1.64 14.59 6.77
N GLU A 52 2.92 14.55 6.38
CA GLU A 52 3.88 15.61 6.70
C GLU A 52 3.55 16.95 6.04
N ARG A 53 3.02 16.92 4.80
CA ARG A 53 2.57 18.13 4.13
C ARG A 53 1.41 18.76 4.89
N VAL A 54 0.43 17.96 5.30
CA VAL A 54 -0.75 18.41 6.05
C VAL A 54 -0.36 18.88 7.46
N SER A 55 0.57 18.21 8.14
CA SER A 55 1.01 18.63 9.47
C SER A 55 1.77 19.95 9.49
N ARG A 56 2.35 20.35 8.35
CA ARG A 56 2.98 21.67 8.17
C ARG A 56 1.97 22.79 7.86
N LEU A 57 0.72 22.47 7.57
CA LEU A 57 -0.32 23.49 7.36
C LEU A 57 -0.73 24.12 8.68
N ALA A 58 -1.16 25.38 8.62
CA ALA A 58 -1.80 26.03 9.76
C ALA A 58 -3.04 25.24 10.19
N TYR A 59 -3.27 25.15 11.50
CA TYR A 59 -4.37 24.36 12.09
C TYR A 59 -5.74 24.66 11.47
N VAL A 60 -6.01 25.93 11.16
CA VAL A 60 -7.28 26.39 10.53
C VAL A 60 -7.43 25.90 9.09
N SER A 61 -6.32 25.69 8.38
CA SER A 61 -6.30 25.27 6.97
C SER A 61 -6.42 23.76 6.81
N ILE A 62 -6.23 22.99 7.88
CA ILE A 62 -6.40 21.53 7.87
C ILE A 62 -7.88 21.20 7.83
N ASN A 63 -8.34 20.79 6.64
CA ASN A 63 -9.71 20.39 6.33
C ASN A 63 -9.72 19.08 5.56
N SER A 64 -10.84 18.36 5.62
CA SER A 64 -11.03 17.17 4.80
C SER A 64 -11.03 17.52 3.33
N THR A 65 -10.42 16.68 2.51
CA THR A 65 -10.38 16.83 1.06
C THR A 65 -11.15 15.69 0.40
N TYR A 66 -11.49 15.90 -0.87
CA TYR A 66 -11.89 14.81 -1.75
C TYR A 66 -10.66 14.00 -2.16
N SER A 67 -10.89 12.83 -2.76
CA SER A 67 -9.82 12.03 -3.34
C SER A 67 -9.20 12.75 -4.53
N VAL A 68 -7.88 12.92 -4.51
CA VAL A 68 -7.09 13.59 -5.55
C VAL A 68 -5.99 12.65 -6.01
N SER A 69 -5.85 12.47 -7.33
CA SER A 69 -4.77 11.67 -7.91
C SER A 69 -3.41 12.35 -7.71
N PHE A 70 -2.38 11.56 -7.44
CA PHE A 70 -1.01 12.06 -7.51
C PHE A 70 -0.62 12.34 -8.97
N GLY A 71 0.36 13.21 -9.17
CA GLY A 71 0.91 13.52 -10.50
C GLY A 71 2.03 12.57 -10.93
N GLY A 72 2.38 12.65 -12.22
CA GLY A 72 3.57 11.98 -12.78
C GLY A 72 3.53 10.45 -12.64
N ASN A 73 4.63 9.87 -12.17
CA ASN A 73 4.80 8.41 -12.03
C ASN A 73 3.84 7.76 -11.02
N PHE A 74 3.11 8.55 -10.23
CA PHE A 74 2.18 8.07 -9.21
C PHE A 74 0.71 8.30 -9.60
N ALA A 75 0.39 8.53 -10.87
CA ALA A 75 -0.98 8.78 -11.34
C ALA A 75 -2.01 7.69 -10.97
N ASN A 76 -1.54 6.45 -10.74
CA ASN A 76 -2.36 5.32 -10.29
C ASN A 76 -2.66 5.33 -8.78
N TYR A 77 -2.10 6.29 -8.05
CA TYR A 77 -2.37 6.50 -6.63
C TYR A 77 -3.24 7.75 -6.49
N SER A 78 -4.14 7.71 -5.52
CA SER A 78 -4.89 8.90 -5.09
C SER A 78 -4.77 9.06 -3.59
N TYR A 79 -4.87 10.28 -3.11
CA TYR A 79 -4.88 10.56 -1.68
C TYR A 79 -6.15 11.31 -1.28
N GLN A 80 -6.54 11.11 -0.03
CA GLN A 80 -7.63 11.82 0.62
C GLN A 80 -7.21 12.17 2.03
N VAL A 81 -7.42 13.42 2.43
CA VAL A 81 -7.27 13.86 3.82
C VAL A 81 -8.64 13.83 4.48
N ILE A 82 -8.76 13.14 5.60
CA ILE A 82 -9.99 13.02 6.39
C ILE A 82 -9.70 13.60 7.77
N VAL A 83 -10.44 14.65 8.14
CA VAL A 83 -10.31 15.30 9.44
C VAL A 83 -11.50 14.90 10.31
N SER A 84 -11.22 14.28 11.45
CA SER A 84 -12.21 13.87 12.45
C SER A 84 -11.89 14.45 13.82
N SER A 85 -12.83 14.37 14.75
CA SER A 85 -12.57 14.70 16.14
C SER A 85 -11.65 13.64 16.75
N VAL A 86 -10.82 14.07 17.70
CA VAL A 86 -10.01 13.13 18.47
C VAL A 86 -10.93 12.29 19.36
N PRO A 87 -10.71 10.97 19.49
CA PRO A 87 -11.47 10.13 20.38
C PRO A 87 -11.42 10.66 21.82
N PRO A 88 -12.55 10.64 22.58
CA PRO A 88 -12.59 11.14 23.96
C PRO A 88 -11.59 10.46 24.90
N ALA A 89 -11.15 9.26 24.56
CA ALA A 89 -10.13 8.51 25.31
C ALA A 89 -8.74 9.16 25.27
N ILE A 90 -8.46 10.04 24.30
CA ILE A 90 -7.19 10.76 24.16
C ILE A 90 -7.39 12.23 24.53
N ALA A 91 -8.37 12.89 23.92
CA ALA A 91 -8.73 14.28 24.21
C ALA A 91 -10.22 14.50 23.97
N ASN A 92 -10.89 15.18 24.90
CA ASN A 92 -12.31 15.50 24.78
C ASN A 92 -12.49 16.87 24.10
N ASP A 93 -12.37 16.90 22.77
CA ASP A 93 -12.59 18.08 21.94
C ASP A 93 -13.50 17.73 20.74
N PRO A 94 -14.83 17.68 20.95
CA PRO A 94 -15.80 17.34 19.89
C PRO A 94 -15.84 18.40 18.78
N ASP A 95 -15.57 19.65 19.13
CA ASP A 95 -15.65 20.82 18.24
C ASP A 95 -14.38 21.04 17.41
N LYS A 96 -13.30 20.29 17.69
CA LYS A 96 -12.02 20.35 16.96
C LYS A 96 -11.40 21.76 17.00
N LEU A 97 -11.49 22.41 18.16
CA LEU A 97 -10.97 23.75 18.40
C LEU A 97 -9.49 23.72 18.79
N GLN A 98 -9.09 22.67 19.50
CA GLN A 98 -7.74 22.46 20.01
C GLN A 98 -7.07 21.26 19.37
N TYR A 99 -7.81 20.18 19.07
CA TYR A 99 -7.27 18.95 18.51
C TYR A 99 -8.05 18.46 17.30
N LYS A 100 -7.32 18.10 16.24
CA LYS A 100 -7.86 17.45 15.05
C LYS A 100 -7.17 16.12 14.86
N GLN A 101 -7.94 15.05 14.65
CA GLN A 101 -7.39 13.81 14.13
C GLN A 101 -7.37 13.90 12.61
N VAL A 102 -6.18 13.80 12.03
CA VAL A 102 -5.97 13.82 10.59
C VAL A 102 -5.63 12.41 10.14
N GLU A 103 -6.44 11.87 9.25
CA GLU A 103 -6.21 10.63 8.54
C GLU A 103 -5.86 10.94 7.08
N VAL A 104 -4.69 10.50 6.63
CA VAL A 104 -4.33 10.51 5.21
C VAL A 104 -4.52 9.11 4.68
N ARG A 105 -5.43 8.98 3.72
CA ARG A 105 -5.71 7.74 3.01
C ARG A 105 -5.12 7.81 1.62
N VAL A 106 -4.32 6.83 1.24
CA VAL A 106 -3.81 6.65 -0.12
C VAL A 106 -4.43 5.39 -0.71
N THR A 107 -5.05 5.52 -1.87
CA THR A 107 -5.75 4.44 -2.57
C THR A 107 -4.98 4.06 -3.84
N ASN A 108 -4.82 2.75 -4.05
CA ASN A 108 -4.27 2.18 -5.28
C ASN A 108 -5.11 0.96 -5.73
N PRO A 109 -5.42 0.79 -7.03
CA PRO A 109 -6.25 -0.31 -7.52
C PRO A 109 -5.73 -1.72 -7.20
N MET A 110 -4.42 -1.90 -6.99
CA MET A 110 -3.81 -3.22 -6.77
C MET A 110 -3.82 -3.68 -5.31
N VAL A 111 -3.75 -2.74 -4.37
CA VAL A 111 -3.57 -3.03 -2.93
C VAL A 111 -4.68 -2.46 -2.05
N GLY A 112 -5.55 -1.61 -2.60
CA GLY A 112 -6.64 -0.95 -1.88
C GLY A 112 -6.19 0.33 -1.17
N ASP A 113 -6.76 0.56 0.01
CA ASP A 113 -6.58 1.78 0.80
C ASP A 113 -5.54 1.58 1.92
N ILE A 114 -4.59 2.50 2.02
CA ILE A 114 -3.64 2.60 3.13
C ILE A 114 -3.96 3.90 3.88
N SER A 115 -4.26 3.81 5.17
CA SER A 115 -4.58 4.99 6.01
C SER A 115 -3.53 5.20 7.11
N LEU A 116 -3.00 6.41 7.22
CA LEU A 116 -2.16 6.85 8.33
C LEU A 116 -2.87 7.93 9.12
N LYS A 117 -2.83 7.86 10.46
CA LYS A 117 -3.52 8.80 11.35
C LYS A 117 -2.51 9.53 12.23
N THR A 118 -2.76 10.81 12.45
CA THR A 118 -2.03 11.65 13.40
C THR A 118 -2.97 12.60 14.11
N ILE A 119 -2.52 13.16 15.23
CA ILE A 119 -3.23 14.21 15.96
C ILE A 119 -2.44 15.50 15.78
N VAL A 120 -3.15 16.55 15.36
CA VAL A 120 -2.61 17.90 15.24
C VAL A 120 -3.23 18.77 16.32
N THR A 121 -2.39 19.56 16.98
CA THR A 121 -2.79 20.52 18.02
C THR A 121 -2.79 21.94 17.47
N ASN A 122 -3.69 22.76 17.97
CA ASN A 122 -3.68 24.20 17.79
C ASN A 122 -2.65 24.76 18.80
N ASN A 123 -1.54 25.32 18.31
CA ASN A 123 -0.44 25.87 19.10
C ASN A 123 -0.30 27.35 18.79
#